data_AF-A0A954WH77-F1
#
_entry.id   AF-A0A954WH77-F1
#
_cell.length_a   1.000
_cell.length_b   1.000
_cell.length_c   1.000
_cell.angle_alpha   90.00
_cell.angle_beta   90.00
_cell.angle_gamma   90.00
#
_symmetry.space_group_name_H-M   'P 1'
#
loop_
_entity.id
_entity.type
_entity.pdbx_description
1 polymer ?
#
loop_
_entity_poly.entity_id
_entity_poly.type
_entity_poly.pdbx_seq_one_letter_code
_entity_poly.pdbx_strand_id
1 'polypeptide(L)'
;GLTIVSSVTPADFLDGSFASKDLLRLGYSRVVSPANPISFAANGGLDYSFSGVNVELDLGGTVTVDPALTFSMQFGLDATRGPFVVEGASINGALPVTGTLNGGLDIGALIGINVTGAANFATGMSYVMSDFDPTPNEKFYLGDVSVGALIVQHPQAIAATGNLTIDMQLTADTPADDLPVIGKYIAGALSWDASATYDLATGNGAYEIVEDTLPSFANFERQIRDDFLTMVDQYNPLPQEFRDFLTMDIDFFAGQSIADMIGLGDAEILLNPLKFKGQQDVDVNQQDGGEHIELLYTFTEPQNIIAMLTGKTVDFFRLDIDKTFADAQIEFPVVPETPVASFFGIVNVTLEVNVQVGFAFAL
;
A
#
# COMPACT_ATOMS: atom_id res chain seq x y z
N GLY A 1 -40.57 -16.01 -17.42
CA GLY A 1 -41.97 -15.98 -16.96
C GLY A 1 -42.44 -17.38 -16.67
N LEU A 2 -43.76 -17.60 -16.63
CA LEU A 2 -44.36 -18.92 -16.51
C LEU A 2 -44.45 -19.58 -17.89
N THR A 3 -44.03 -20.85 -18.00
CA THR A 3 -44.10 -21.66 -19.22
C THR A 3 -44.69 -23.02 -18.90
N ILE A 4 -45.42 -23.60 -19.86
CA ILE A 4 -45.86 -25.00 -19.77
C ILE A 4 -44.69 -25.85 -20.26
N VAL A 5 -44.18 -26.72 -19.40
CA VAL A 5 -43.10 -27.68 -19.72
C VAL A 5 -43.71 -28.94 -20.30
N SER A 6 -44.76 -29.45 -19.66
CA SER A 6 -45.54 -30.58 -20.14
C SER A 6 -46.96 -30.54 -19.58
N SER A 7 -47.89 -31.19 -20.27
CA SER A 7 -49.26 -31.39 -19.82
C SER A 7 -49.81 -32.67 -20.43
N VAL A 8 -50.67 -33.38 -19.71
CA VAL A 8 -51.44 -34.48 -20.30
C VAL A 8 -52.40 -33.96 -21.37
N THR A 9 -52.58 -34.76 -22.41
CA THR A 9 -53.50 -34.52 -23.51
C THR A 9 -54.81 -35.28 -23.31
N PRO A 10 -55.90 -34.93 -24.01
CA PRO A 10 -57.12 -35.72 -23.97
C PRO A 10 -56.93 -37.20 -24.33
N ALA A 11 -55.97 -37.51 -25.22
CA ALA A 11 -55.66 -38.90 -25.58
C ALA A 11 -55.14 -39.71 -24.38
N ASP A 12 -54.35 -39.06 -23.51
CA ASP A 12 -53.77 -39.70 -22.32
C ASP A 12 -54.84 -40.07 -21.28
N PHE A 13 -55.97 -39.34 -21.26
CA PHE A 13 -57.13 -39.70 -20.45
C PHE A 13 -57.92 -40.87 -21.04
N LEU A 14 -58.02 -40.94 -22.38
CA LEU A 14 -58.76 -41.98 -23.07
C LEU A 14 -58.05 -43.34 -23.03
N ASP A 15 -56.72 -43.36 -23.06
CA ASP A 15 -55.92 -44.58 -22.98
C ASP A 15 -55.45 -44.93 -21.56
N GLY A 16 -55.73 -44.07 -20.58
CA GLY A 16 -55.35 -44.26 -19.18
C GLY A 16 -53.87 -44.00 -18.87
N SER A 17 -53.06 -43.59 -19.86
CA SER A 17 -51.64 -43.31 -19.68
C SER A 17 -51.36 -42.06 -18.84
N PHE A 18 -52.36 -41.21 -18.59
CA PHE A 18 -52.23 -40.05 -17.69
C PHE A 18 -51.77 -40.45 -16.27
N ALA A 19 -52.07 -41.67 -15.82
CA ALA A 19 -51.73 -42.14 -14.48
C ALA A 19 -50.21 -42.29 -14.23
N SER A 20 -49.41 -42.38 -15.29
CA SER A 20 -47.94 -42.45 -15.23
C SER A 20 -47.26 -41.15 -15.69
N LYS A 21 -48.03 -40.07 -15.92
CA LYS A 21 -47.55 -38.79 -16.44
C LYS A 21 -47.80 -37.65 -15.44
N ASP A 22 -47.05 -36.56 -15.62
CA ASP A 22 -47.33 -35.28 -14.97
C ASP A 22 -48.61 -34.70 -15.59
N LEU A 23 -49.65 -34.48 -14.78
CA LEU A 23 -50.89 -33.85 -15.25
C LEU A 23 -50.59 -32.46 -15.83
N LEU A 24 -49.71 -31.74 -15.14
CA LEU A 24 -49.21 -30.45 -15.57
C LEU A 24 -47.83 -30.24 -14.96
N ARG A 25 -46.87 -29.78 -15.77
CA ARG A 25 -45.58 -29.29 -15.30
C ARG A 25 -45.36 -27.89 -15.87
N LEU A 26 -45.04 -26.97 -14.98
CA LEU A 26 -44.81 -25.57 -15.27
C LEU A 26 -43.36 -25.23 -14.93
N GLY A 27 -42.76 -24.41 -15.77
CA GLY A 27 -41.50 -23.75 -15.51
C GLY A 27 -41.78 -22.31 -15.12
N TYR A 28 -41.11 -21.81 -14.09
CA TYR A 28 -41.14 -20.42 -13.72
C TYR A 28 -39.72 -19.90 -13.61
N SER A 29 -39.40 -18.93 -14.46
CA SER A 29 -38.15 -18.17 -14.36
C SER A 29 -38.45 -16.69 -14.32
N ARG A 30 -37.87 -15.96 -13.37
CA ARG A 30 -38.04 -14.52 -13.27
C ARG A 30 -36.79 -13.89 -12.69
N VAL A 31 -36.34 -12.81 -13.30
CA VAL A 31 -35.41 -11.87 -12.69
C VAL A 31 -36.21 -10.71 -12.14
N VAL A 32 -35.98 -10.36 -10.89
CA VAL A 32 -36.54 -9.20 -10.22
C VAL A 32 -35.38 -8.31 -9.83
N SER A 33 -35.33 -7.13 -10.46
CA SER A 33 -34.43 -6.04 -10.09
C SER A 33 -35.29 -4.82 -9.76
N PRO A 34 -34.90 -3.98 -8.80
CA PRO A 34 -35.57 -2.71 -8.58
C PRO A 34 -35.40 -1.82 -9.81
N ALA A 35 -36.38 -0.95 -10.06
CA ALA A 35 -36.34 -0.07 -11.23
C ALA A 35 -35.22 0.98 -11.14
N ASN A 36 -34.79 1.31 -9.92
CA ASN A 36 -33.66 2.20 -9.65
C ASN A 36 -32.75 1.53 -8.62
N PRO A 37 -31.42 1.66 -8.76
CA PRO A 37 -30.47 1.29 -7.73
C PRO A 37 -30.77 2.01 -6.41
N ILE A 38 -30.48 1.35 -5.29
CA ILE A 38 -30.63 1.92 -3.96
C ILE A 38 -29.31 2.60 -3.61
N SER A 39 -29.32 3.94 -3.49
CA SER A 39 -28.15 4.70 -3.05
C SER A 39 -28.34 5.20 -1.63
N PHE A 40 -27.29 5.09 -0.82
CA PHE A 40 -27.23 5.66 0.52
C PHE A 40 -25.85 6.25 0.80
N ALA A 41 -25.79 7.23 1.69
CA ALA A 41 -24.53 7.73 2.20
C ALA A 41 -23.92 6.69 3.14
N ALA A 42 -22.64 6.37 2.94
CA ALA A 42 -21.85 5.59 3.89
C ALA A 42 -20.98 6.58 4.66
N ASN A 43 -21.21 6.68 5.96
CA ASN A 43 -20.35 7.45 6.87
C ASN A 43 -19.97 6.50 8.00
N GLY A 44 -18.68 6.32 8.24
CA GLY A 44 -18.19 5.45 9.30
C GLY A 44 -16.77 5.79 9.69
N GLY A 45 -16.56 6.00 10.98
CA GLY A 45 -15.24 6.07 11.60
C GLY A 45 -14.79 4.70 12.10
N LEU A 46 -13.52 4.38 11.92
CA LEU A 46 -12.85 3.26 12.55
C LEU A 46 -11.72 3.79 13.41
N ASP A 47 -11.86 3.65 14.73
CA ASP A 47 -10.80 3.95 15.69
C ASP A 47 -10.07 2.64 16.04
N TYR A 48 -8.77 2.61 15.79
CA TYR A 48 -7.90 1.51 16.15
C TYR A 48 -6.67 2.01 16.89
N SER A 49 -6.17 1.25 17.86
CA SER A 49 -4.93 1.58 18.57
C SER A 49 -3.98 0.39 18.54
N PHE A 50 -2.76 0.59 18.06
CA PHE A 50 -1.70 -0.42 18.08
C PHE A 50 -0.41 0.21 18.61
N SER A 51 0.22 -0.45 19.59
CA SER A 51 1.50 0.00 20.16
C SER A 51 1.53 1.46 20.62
N GLY A 52 0.40 2.00 21.08
CA GLY A 52 0.27 3.39 21.54
C GLY A 52 0.08 4.43 20.43
N VAL A 53 0.00 4.01 19.16
CA VAL A 53 -0.40 4.87 18.03
C VAL A 53 -1.90 4.70 17.82
N ASN A 54 -2.64 5.80 17.86
CA ASN A 54 -4.05 5.84 17.48
C ASN A 54 -4.16 6.03 15.97
N VAL A 55 -5.01 5.23 15.35
CA VAL A 55 -5.36 5.30 13.93
C VAL A 55 -6.85 5.58 13.88
N GLU A 56 -7.23 6.74 13.37
CA GLU A 56 -8.62 7.13 13.11
C GLU A 56 -8.82 7.17 11.60
N LEU A 57 -9.71 6.34 11.10
CA LEU A 57 -10.09 6.31 9.70
C LEU A 57 -11.54 6.79 9.59
N ASP A 58 -11.77 7.98 9.05
CA ASP A 58 -13.11 8.46 8.74
C ASP A 58 -13.39 8.25 7.25
N LEU A 59 -14.29 7.33 6.91
CA LEU A 59 -14.73 7.09 5.53
C LEU A 59 -16.15 7.62 5.34
N GLY A 60 -16.27 8.63 4.49
CA GLY A 60 -17.53 9.12 3.94
C GLY A 60 -17.71 8.65 2.49
N GLY A 61 -18.93 8.66 1.96
CA GLY A 61 -19.12 8.28 0.56
C GLY A 61 -20.55 8.00 0.17
N THR A 62 -20.74 7.64 -1.09
CA THR A 62 -22.02 7.14 -1.59
C THR A 62 -21.85 5.71 -2.04
N VAL A 63 -22.72 4.85 -1.53
CA VAL A 63 -22.80 3.44 -1.90
C VAL A 63 -24.10 3.23 -2.67
N THR A 64 -24.00 2.56 -3.81
CA THR A 64 -25.12 2.23 -4.68
C THR A 64 -25.22 0.72 -4.84
N VAL A 65 -26.41 0.19 -4.60
CA VAL A 65 -26.73 -1.24 -4.63
C VAL A 65 -27.73 -1.50 -5.74
N ASP A 66 -27.45 -2.46 -6.62
CA ASP A 66 -28.37 -2.89 -7.67
C ASP A 66 -28.77 -4.36 -7.49
N PRO A 67 -29.65 -4.68 -6.52
CA PRO A 67 -29.97 -6.06 -6.17
C PRO A 67 -30.72 -6.75 -7.32
N ALA A 68 -30.32 -7.97 -7.66
CA ALA A 68 -31.04 -8.81 -8.61
C ALA A 68 -31.39 -10.15 -7.98
N LEU A 69 -32.69 -10.50 -7.96
CA LEU A 69 -33.17 -11.81 -7.54
C LEU A 69 -33.60 -12.62 -8.76
N THR A 70 -32.91 -13.72 -9.02
CA THR A 70 -33.24 -14.68 -10.07
C THR A 70 -33.91 -15.89 -9.45
N PHE A 71 -35.16 -16.13 -9.82
CA PHE A 71 -35.93 -17.31 -9.45
C PHE A 71 -35.95 -18.26 -10.65
N SER A 72 -35.70 -19.54 -10.40
CA SER A 72 -35.86 -20.60 -11.39
C SER A 72 -36.43 -21.84 -10.72
N MET A 73 -37.63 -22.27 -11.10
CA MET A 73 -38.25 -23.49 -10.55
C MET A 73 -39.06 -24.21 -11.61
N GLN A 74 -39.19 -25.52 -11.44
CA GLN A 74 -40.22 -26.29 -12.12
C GLN A 74 -41.10 -26.97 -11.08
N PHE A 75 -42.40 -26.93 -11.28
CA PHE A 75 -43.37 -27.51 -10.36
C PHE A 75 -44.54 -28.06 -11.16
N GLY A 76 -45.31 -28.94 -10.55
CA GLY A 76 -46.38 -29.60 -11.25
C GLY A 76 -47.34 -30.35 -10.36
N LEU A 77 -48.26 -31.06 -11.00
CA LEU A 77 -49.20 -31.95 -10.36
C LEU A 77 -49.04 -33.35 -10.96
N ASP A 78 -48.72 -34.32 -10.12
CA ASP A 78 -48.70 -35.73 -10.46
C ASP A 78 -50.07 -36.34 -10.17
N ALA A 79 -50.56 -37.22 -11.06
CA ALA A 79 -51.87 -37.85 -10.89
C ALA A 79 -51.97 -38.72 -9.64
N THR A 80 -50.85 -39.25 -9.15
CA THR A 80 -50.81 -40.25 -8.07
C THR A 80 -50.41 -39.66 -6.73
N ARG A 81 -49.40 -38.77 -6.73
CA ARG A 81 -48.78 -38.25 -5.50
C ARG A 81 -49.07 -36.76 -5.27
N GLY A 82 -49.80 -36.11 -6.18
CA GLY A 82 -50.22 -34.72 -6.03
C GLY A 82 -49.12 -33.71 -6.38
N PRO A 83 -49.13 -32.52 -5.76
CA PRO A 83 -48.28 -31.42 -6.19
C PRO A 83 -46.81 -31.66 -5.83
N PHE A 84 -45.92 -31.29 -6.74
CA PHE A 84 -44.48 -31.46 -6.58
C PHE A 84 -43.69 -30.25 -7.08
N VAL A 85 -42.46 -30.12 -6.57
CA VAL A 85 -41.40 -29.25 -7.09
C VAL A 85 -40.27 -30.14 -7.58
N VAL A 86 -39.66 -29.78 -8.70
CA VAL A 86 -38.52 -30.51 -9.25
C VAL A 86 -37.25 -30.01 -8.58
N GLU A 87 -36.40 -30.95 -8.19
CA GLU A 87 -35.05 -30.74 -7.72
C GLU A 87 -34.24 -29.83 -8.67
N GLY A 88 -33.39 -28.98 -8.10
CA GLY A 88 -32.66 -27.94 -8.84
C GLY A 88 -33.40 -26.60 -8.93
N ALA A 89 -34.60 -26.50 -8.33
CA ALA A 89 -35.23 -25.20 -8.13
C ALA A 89 -34.31 -24.28 -7.32
N SER A 90 -34.10 -23.05 -7.78
CA SER A 90 -33.14 -22.13 -7.20
C SER A 90 -33.66 -20.71 -7.05
N ILE A 91 -33.12 -20.04 -6.05
CA ILE A 91 -33.26 -18.60 -5.81
C ILE A 91 -31.84 -18.07 -5.70
N ASN A 92 -31.43 -17.24 -6.64
CA ASN A 92 -30.11 -16.60 -6.65
C ASN A 92 -30.29 -15.11 -6.45
N GLY A 93 -29.82 -14.58 -5.32
CA GLY A 93 -29.65 -13.16 -5.10
C GLY A 93 -28.25 -12.73 -5.48
N ALA A 94 -28.15 -11.70 -6.31
CA ALA A 94 -26.94 -10.93 -6.53
C ALA A 94 -27.14 -9.55 -5.89
N LEU A 95 -26.12 -9.10 -5.19
CA LEU A 95 -26.05 -7.80 -4.52
C LEU A 95 -24.75 -7.13 -4.98
N PRO A 96 -24.68 -6.68 -6.25
CA PRO A 96 -23.61 -5.83 -6.70
C PRO A 96 -23.76 -4.47 -6.04
N VAL A 97 -22.68 -4.06 -5.39
CA VAL A 97 -22.56 -2.80 -4.68
C VAL A 97 -21.34 -2.09 -5.24
N THR A 98 -21.54 -0.85 -5.67
CA THR A 98 -20.45 0.03 -6.10
C THR A 98 -20.50 1.27 -5.24
N GLY A 99 -19.34 1.74 -4.80
CA GLY A 99 -19.26 2.92 -3.96
C GLY A 99 -18.00 3.72 -4.24
N THR A 100 -18.12 5.03 -4.08
CA THR A 100 -16.98 5.91 -3.97
C THR A 100 -16.89 6.34 -2.52
N LEU A 101 -15.77 6.02 -1.89
CA LEU A 101 -15.45 6.35 -0.51
C LEU A 101 -14.37 7.43 -0.55
N ASN A 102 -14.53 8.49 0.22
CA ASN A 102 -13.53 9.51 0.44
C ASN A 102 -13.44 9.74 1.95
N GLY A 103 -12.24 9.89 2.45
CA GLY A 103 -12.01 9.90 3.87
C GLY A 103 -10.67 10.49 4.28
N GLY A 104 -10.52 10.63 5.58
CA GLY A 104 -9.26 10.95 6.23
C GLY A 104 -8.75 9.74 6.99
N LEU A 105 -7.43 9.54 6.97
CA LEU A 105 -6.73 8.60 7.83
C LEU A 105 -5.74 9.40 8.67
N ASP A 106 -6.04 9.49 9.96
CA ASP A 106 -5.18 10.11 10.95
C ASP A 106 -4.40 9.00 11.68
N ILE A 107 -3.08 9.00 11.57
CA ILE A 107 -2.20 8.01 12.22
C ILE A 107 -1.32 8.74 13.24
N GLY A 108 -1.77 8.79 14.49
CA GLY A 108 -1.03 9.35 15.60
C GLY A 108 -0.74 10.85 15.41
N ALA A 109 0.52 11.17 15.13
CA ALA A 109 0.98 12.54 14.86
C ALA A 109 1.33 12.79 13.38
N LEU A 110 1.04 11.83 12.49
CA LEU A 110 1.19 12.02 11.06
C LEU A 110 0.23 13.14 10.60
N ILE A 111 0.75 14.07 9.80
CA ILE A 111 -0.07 15.11 9.16
C ILE A 111 -1.09 14.41 8.26
N GLY A 112 -2.37 14.78 8.41
CA GLY A 112 -3.54 14.05 7.92
C GLY A 112 -3.37 13.45 6.53
N ILE A 113 -3.51 12.12 6.45
CA ILE A 113 -3.47 11.40 5.18
C ILE A 113 -4.88 11.48 4.59
N ASN A 114 -5.01 12.10 3.43
CA ASN A 114 -6.24 12.06 2.65
C ASN A 114 -6.33 10.71 1.93
N VAL A 115 -7.49 10.06 2.05
CA VAL A 115 -7.75 8.76 1.44
C VAL A 115 -8.93 8.89 0.49
N THR A 116 -8.72 8.54 -0.77
CA THR A 116 -9.83 8.37 -1.73
C THR A 116 -9.84 6.93 -2.19
N GLY A 117 -11.00 6.27 -2.12
CA GLY A 117 -11.14 4.86 -2.45
C GLY A 117 -12.35 4.58 -3.34
N ALA A 118 -12.16 3.72 -4.33
CA ALA A 118 -13.25 3.10 -5.06
C ALA A 118 -13.52 1.73 -4.42
N ALA A 119 -14.72 1.57 -3.85
CA ALA A 119 -15.15 0.30 -3.29
C ALA A 119 -16.03 -0.45 -4.30
N ASN A 120 -15.65 -1.68 -4.60
CA ASN A 120 -16.48 -2.63 -5.31
C ASN A 120 -16.79 -3.80 -4.39
N PHE A 121 -18.06 -4.07 -4.20
CA PHE A 121 -18.51 -5.17 -3.38
C PHE A 121 -19.50 -6.01 -4.17
N ALA A 122 -19.06 -7.21 -4.54
CA ALA A 122 -19.88 -8.16 -5.28
C ALA A 122 -20.26 -9.28 -4.32
N THR A 123 -21.53 -9.34 -3.93
CA THR A 123 -22.04 -10.43 -3.09
C THR A 123 -23.15 -11.20 -3.76
N GLY A 124 -23.25 -12.47 -3.39
CA GLY A 124 -24.21 -13.40 -3.91
C GLY A 124 -24.73 -14.31 -2.80
N MET A 125 -26.00 -14.67 -2.90
CA MET A 125 -26.58 -15.75 -2.14
C MET A 125 -27.29 -16.67 -3.12
N SER A 126 -26.96 -17.95 -3.12
CA SER A 126 -27.72 -18.96 -3.84
C SER A 126 -28.41 -19.89 -2.86
N TYR A 127 -29.66 -20.20 -3.18
CA TYR A 127 -30.39 -21.29 -2.60
C TYR A 127 -30.74 -22.28 -3.70
N VAL A 128 -30.47 -23.57 -3.47
CA VAL A 128 -30.84 -24.65 -4.37
C VAL A 128 -31.60 -25.70 -3.59
N MET A 129 -32.79 -26.06 -4.07
CA MET A 129 -33.59 -27.16 -3.57
C MET A 129 -33.07 -28.47 -4.14
N SER A 130 -32.28 -29.19 -3.36
CA SER A 130 -31.73 -30.51 -3.69
C SER A 130 -31.52 -31.28 -2.38
N ASP A 131 -31.59 -32.61 -2.43
CA ASP A 131 -31.14 -33.51 -1.37
C ASP A 131 -29.68 -33.99 -1.62
N PHE A 132 -29.05 -33.48 -2.68
CA PHE A 132 -27.64 -33.67 -3.03
C PHE A 132 -27.26 -35.12 -3.25
N ASP A 133 -28.22 -35.94 -3.69
CA ASP A 133 -27.96 -37.28 -4.17
C ASP A 133 -27.57 -37.28 -5.67
N PRO A 134 -27.08 -38.40 -6.23
CA PRO A 134 -26.63 -38.46 -7.62
C PRO A 134 -27.75 -38.44 -8.68
N THR A 135 -29.02 -38.47 -8.28
CA THR A 135 -30.20 -38.60 -9.14
C THR A 135 -30.75 -37.21 -9.46
N PRO A 136 -30.58 -36.70 -10.69
CA PRO A 136 -31.01 -35.34 -10.98
C PRO A 136 -32.51 -35.25 -11.30
N ASN A 137 -33.10 -34.10 -11.00
CA ASN A 137 -34.48 -33.71 -11.35
C ASN A 137 -35.54 -34.57 -10.63
N GLU A 138 -35.26 -34.98 -9.41
CA GLU A 138 -36.25 -35.67 -8.59
C GLU A 138 -37.46 -34.79 -8.28
N LYS A 139 -38.58 -35.43 -7.99
CA LYS A 139 -39.83 -34.73 -7.62
C LYS A 139 -39.95 -34.71 -6.10
N PHE A 140 -39.86 -33.52 -5.53
CA PHE A 140 -40.18 -33.28 -4.14
C PHE A 140 -41.66 -32.99 -3.99
N TYR A 141 -42.41 -33.97 -3.47
CA TYR A 141 -43.85 -33.85 -3.25
C TYR A 141 -44.13 -33.00 -2.01
N LEU A 142 -44.96 -31.96 -2.17
CA LEU A 142 -45.22 -30.97 -1.12
C LEU A 142 -46.00 -31.53 0.08
N GLY A 143 -46.62 -32.71 -0.07
CA GLY A 143 -47.25 -33.45 1.03
C GLY A 143 -46.27 -34.30 1.85
N ASP A 144 -45.10 -34.64 1.27
CA ASP A 144 -44.14 -35.58 1.84
C ASP A 144 -42.90 -34.88 2.40
N VAL A 145 -42.52 -33.74 1.80
CA VAL A 145 -41.28 -33.03 2.11
C VAL A 145 -41.59 -31.65 2.67
N SER A 146 -41.10 -31.39 3.88
CA SER A 146 -41.01 -30.03 4.42
C SER A 146 -39.79 -29.33 3.83
N VAL A 147 -40.01 -28.24 3.08
CA VAL A 147 -38.93 -27.43 2.48
C VAL A 147 -37.91 -26.97 3.54
N GLY A 148 -38.37 -26.68 4.76
CA GLY A 148 -37.48 -26.31 5.87
C GLY A 148 -36.59 -27.47 6.33
N ALA A 149 -37.04 -28.71 6.22
CA ALA A 149 -36.24 -29.88 6.59
C ALA A 149 -35.08 -30.12 5.61
N LEU A 150 -35.27 -29.87 4.31
CA LEU A 150 -34.22 -29.95 3.31
C LEU A 150 -33.06 -28.99 3.63
N ILE A 151 -33.36 -27.76 4.04
CA ILE A 151 -32.34 -26.76 4.40
C ILE A 151 -31.53 -27.21 5.62
N VAL A 152 -32.20 -27.73 6.65
CA VAL A 152 -31.55 -28.16 7.89
C VAL A 152 -30.67 -29.39 7.66
N GLN A 153 -31.13 -30.32 6.82
CA GLN A 153 -30.41 -31.57 6.53
C GLN A 153 -29.29 -31.39 5.51
N HIS A 154 -29.40 -30.40 4.62
CA HIS A 154 -28.44 -30.11 3.57
C HIS A 154 -28.02 -28.64 3.62
N PRO A 155 -27.15 -28.24 4.56
CA PRO A 155 -26.70 -26.85 4.69
C PRO A 155 -26.05 -26.31 3.40
N GLN A 156 -25.47 -27.19 2.57
CA GLN A 156 -24.96 -26.86 1.24
C GLN A 156 -26.04 -26.36 0.25
N ALA A 157 -27.33 -26.49 0.58
CA ALA A 157 -28.45 -25.89 -0.13
C ALA A 157 -28.39 -24.36 -0.14
N ILE A 158 -27.68 -23.75 0.82
CA ILE A 158 -27.46 -22.31 0.90
C ILE A 158 -25.97 -22.05 0.74
N ALA A 159 -25.60 -21.26 -0.26
CA ALA A 159 -24.26 -20.71 -0.39
C ALA A 159 -24.33 -19.18 -0.34
N ALA A 160 -23.56 -18.58 0.54
CA ALA A 160 -23.29 -17.15 0.54
C ALA A 160 -21.86 -16.97 0.05
N THR A 161 -21.69 -16.09 -0.94
CA THR A 161 -20.39 -15.71 -1.46
C THR A 161 -20.29 -14.20 -1.49
N GLY A 162 -19.08 -13.67 -1.38
CA GLY A 162 -18.92 -12.25 -1.54
C GLY A 162 -17.50 -11.79 -1.38
N ASN A 163 -17.10 -10.90 -2.26
CA ASN A 163 -15.79 -10.27 -2.22
C ASN A 163 -15.99 -8.76 -2.19
N LEU A 164 -15.35 -8.13 -1.21
CA LEU A 164 -15.13 -6.70 -1.16
C LEU A 164 -13.72 -6.43 -1.67
N THR A 165 -13.60 -5.48 -2.58
CA THR A 165 -12.33 -4.89 -3.00
C THR A 165 -12.46 -3.39 -2.87
N ILE A 166 -11.50 -2.77 -2.18
CA ILE A 166 -11.39 -1.32 -2.08
C ILE A 166 -10.04 -0.96 -2.67
N ASP A 167 -10.07 -0.29 -3.81
CA ASP A 167 -8.89 0.30 -4.44
C ASP A 167 -8.75 1.71 -3.88
N MET A 168 -7.63 2.00 -3.23
CA MET A 168 -7.39 3.24 -2.50
C MET A 168 -6.22 3.98 -3.10
N GLN A 169 -6.38 5.29 -3.26
CA GLN A 169 -5.30 6.23 -3.44
C GLN A 169 -5.11 6.97 -2.11
N LEU A 170 -3.93 6.76 -1.51
CA LEU A 170 -3.52 7.41 -0.28
C LEU A 170 -2.70 8.65 -0.66
N THR A 171 -2.94 9.76 0.02
CA THR A 171 -2.23 11.03 -0.22
C THR A 171 -1.86 11.66 1.10
N ALA A 172 -0.57 11.81 1.37
CA ALA A 172 -0.06 12.47 2.58
C ALA A 172 0.52 13.85 2.22
N ASP A 173 0.09 14.88 2.94
CA ASP A 173 0.74 16.18 2.84
C ASP A 173 2.18 16.08 3.31
N THR A 174 3.07 16.80 2.63
CA THR A 174 4.49 16.81 2.98
C THR A 174 4.81 18.02 3.83
N PRO A 175 5.69 17.89 4.85
CA PRO A 175 6.23 19.04 5.58
C PRO A 175 7.30 19.77 4.74
N ALA A 176 7.23 19.70 3.41
CA ALA A 176 8.26 20.20 2.52
C ALA A 176 8.50 21.70 2.71
N ASP A 177 7.44 22.48 2.87
CA ASP A 177 7.54 23.92 3.12
C ASP A 177 8.23 24.24 4.46
N ASP A 178 8.19 23.31 5.42
CA ASP A 178 8.85 23.43 6.73
C ASP A 178 10.31 22.92 6.73
N LEU A 179 10.77 22.34 5.61
CA LEU A 179 12.10 21.74 5.46
C LEU A 179 13.00 22.63 4.58
N PRO A 180 13.76 23.58 5.17
CA PRO A 180 14.45 24.64 4.41
C PRO A 180 15.54 24.15 3.43
N VAL A 181 16.08 22.95 3.64
CA VAL A 181 17.15 22.38 2.80
C VAL A 181 16.60 21.37 1.81
N ILE A 182 15.83 20.40 2.30
CA ILE A 182 15.37 19.25 1.51
C ILE A 182 13.95 19.42 0.95
N GLY A 183 13.17 20.35 1.48
CA GLY A 183 11.78 20.56 1.13
C GLY A 183 11.56 20.87 -0.34
N LYS A 184 12.50 21.62 -0.94
CA LYS A 184 12.49 21.91 -2.38
C LYS A 184 12.58 20.66 -3.28
N TYR A 185 13.01 19.52 -2.71
CA TYR A 185 13.10 18.23 -3.41
C TYR A 185 11.93 17.29 -3.10
N ILE A 186 11.15 17.60 -2.07
CA ILE A 186 9.92 16.88 -1.69
C ILE A 186 8.75 17.74 -2.15
N ALA A 187 8.55 17.90 -3.46
CA ALA A 187 7.51 18.79 -3.97
C ALA A 187 6.13 18.11 -3.96
N GLY A 188 5.15 18.74 -3.31
CA GLY A 188 3.75 18.31 -3.32
C GLY A 188 3.44 17.20 -2.33
N ALA A 189 2.21 16.69 -2.38
CA ALA A 189 1.76 15.60 -1.53
C ALA A 189 2.32 14.25 -2.03
N LEU A 190 2.68 13.36 -1.11
CA LEU A 190 3.08 11.99 -1.45
C LEU A 190 1.83 11.17 -1.74
N SER A 191 1.77 10.50 -2.88
CA SER A 191 0.66 9.62 -3.22
C SER A 191 1.14 8.22 -3.56
N TRP A 192 0.39 7.22 -3.12
CA TRP A 192 0.59 5.81 -3.47
C TRP A 192 -0.76 5.09 -3.48
N ASP A 193 -0.80 3.99 -4.22
CA ASP A 193 -1.98 3.14 -4.31
C ASP A 193 -1.89 1.99 -3.30
N ALA A 194 -3.03 1.60 -2.76
CA ALA A 194 -3.21 0.45 -1.91
C ALA A 194 -4.51 -0.26 -2.25
N SER A 195 -4.60 -1.55 -1.94
CA SER A 195 -5.84 -2.30 -2.06
C SER A 195 -6.16 -3.04 -0.77
N ALA A 196 -7.44 -3.06 -0.42
CA ALA A 196 -7.97 -3.88 0.66
C ALA A 196 -8.99 -4.86 0.09
N THR A 197 -8.88 -6.13 0.45
CA THR A 197 -9.84 -7.16 0.04
C THR A 197 -10.43 -7.86 1.25
N TYR A 198 -11.69 -8.27 1.15
CA TYR A 198 -12.35 -9.08 2.17
C TYR A 198 -13.25 -10.11 1.52
N ASP A 199 -13.00 -11.39 1.85
CA ASP A 199 -13.80 -12.52 1.42
C ASP A 199 -14.78 -12.89 2.53
N LEU A 200 -16.08 -12.72 2.26
CA LEU A 200 -17.16 -13.04 3.19
C LEU A 200 -17.30 -14.53 3.48
N ALA A 201 -16.92 -15.40 2.53
CA ALA A 201 -17.06 -16.84 2.70
C ALA A 201 -16.01 -17.39 3.66
N THR A 202 -14.78 -16.85 3.60
CA THR A 202 -13.68 -17.27 4.49
C THR A 202 -13.52 -16.37 5.71
N GLY A 203 -14.08 -15.16 5.68
CA GLY A 203 -13.91 -14.13 6.70
C GLY A 203 -12.51 -13.50 6.70
N ASN A 204 -11.70 -13.76 5.67
CA ASN A 204 -10.32 -13.31 5.58
C ASN A 204 -10.27 -11.95 4.89
N GLY A 205 -9.48 -11.04 5.48
CA GLY A 205 -9.09 -9.78 4.86
C GLY A 205 -7.64 -9.80 4.43
N ALA A 206 -7.30 -9.05 3.40
CA ALA A 206 -5.93 -8.76 3.00
C ALA A 206 -5.78 -7.27 2.68
N TYR A 207 -4.57 -6.76 2.90
CA TYR A 207 -4.18 -5.39 2.57
C TYR A 207 -2.84 -5.44 1.85
N GLU A 208 -2.74 -4.69 0.77
CA GLU A 208 -1.55 -4.63 -0.07
C GLU A 208 -1.26 -3.18 -0.46
N ILE A 209 0.01 -2.80 -0.44
CA ILE A 209 0.51 -1.54 -0.98
C ILE A 209 1.07 -1.85 -2.37
N VAL A 210 0.71 -1.05 -3.37
CA VAL A 210 1.23 -1.22 -4.72
C VAL A 210 2.63 -0.58 -4.77
N GLU A 211 3.66 -1.39 -4.57
CA GLU A 211 5.05 -0.92 -4.42
C GLU A 211 5.52 0.00 -5.56
N ASP A 212 5.12 -0.29 -6.80
CA ASP A 212 5.47 0.51 -7.99
C ASP A 212 4.89 1.94 -7.97
N THR A 213 3.91 2.20 -7.12
CA THR A 213 3.28 3.51 -6.95
C THR A 213 3.83 4.29 -5.76
N LEU A 214 4.72 3.68 -4.97
CA LEU A 214 5.38 4.39 -3.88
C LEU A 214 6.17 5.58 -4.44
N PRO A 215 6.14 6.73 -3.75
CA PRO A 215 6.96 7.87 -4.14
C PRO A 215 8.42 7.46 -4.26
N SER A 216 8.97 7.58 -5.47
CA SER A 216 10.38 7.33 -5.70
C SER A 216 11.14 8.66 -5.74
N PHE A 217 12.25 8.68 -5.02
CA PHE A 217 13.12 9.85 -4.89
C PHE A 217 14.37 9.70 -5.75
N ALA A 218 14.20 9.22 -7.00
CA ALA A 218 15.27 8.69 -7.86
C ALA A 218 16.42 9.66 -8.23
N ASN A 219 16.39 10.91 -7.78
CA ASN A 219 17.50 11.86 -7.90
C ASN A 219 17.77 12.65 -6.61
N PHE A 220 17.08 12.31 -5.53
CA PHE A 220 17.11 13.06 -4.27
C PHE A 220 18.47 12.98 -3.59
N GLU A 221 19.08 11.80 -3.55
CA GLU A 221 20.43 11.61 -3.03
C GLU A 221 21.45 12.49 -3.78
N ARG A 222 21.48 12.39 -5.11
CA ARG A 222 22.32 13.24 -5.97
C ARG A 222 22.08 14.72 -5.72
N GLN A 223 20.81 15.13 -5.65
CA GLN A 223 20.44 16.54 -5.50
C GLN A 223 20.86 17.08 -4.13
N ILE A 224 20.60 16.33 -3.05
CA ILE A 224 21.04 16.68 -1.69
C ILE A 224 22.56 16.76 -1.63
N ARG A 225 23.26 15.80 -2.23
CA ARG A 225 24.72 15.80 -2.27
C ARG A 225 25.27 17.02 -3.00
N ASP A 226 24.77 17.31 -4.19
CA ASP A 226 25.23 18.45 -4.98
C ASP A 226 24.98 19.78 -4.25
N ASP A 227 23.88 19.88 -3.51
CA ASP A 227 23.58 21.00 -2.63
C ASP A 227 24.52 21.09 -1.44
N PHE A 228 24.75 19.96 -0.77
CA PHE A 228 25.70 19.86 0.33
C PHE A 228 27.10 20.30 -0.11
N LEU A 229 27.59 19.79 -1.23
CA LEU A 229 28.87 20.20 -1.82
C LEU A 229 28.89 21.70 -2.16
N THR A 230 27.77 22.26 -2.63
CA THR A 230 27.65 23.70 -2.88
C THR A 230 27.71 24.51 -1.57
N MET A 231 27.14 24.01 -0.47
CA MET A 231 27.27 24.67 0.84
C MET A 231 28.70 24.56 1.40
N VAL A 232 29.33 23.38 1.32
CA VAL A 232 30.73 23.20 1.74
C VAL A 232 31.64 24.16 0.97
N ASP A 233 31.37 24.34 -0.33
CA ASP A 233 32.09 25.32 -1.15
C ASP A 233 31.89 26.75 -0.67
N GLN A 234 30.62 27.16 -0.48
CA GLN A 234 30.25 28.52 -0.09
C GLN A 234 30.86 28.93 1.25
N TYR A 235 31.01 27.99 2.18
CA TYR A 235 31.56 28.23 3.51
C TYR A 235 33.03 27.84 3.64
N ASN A 236 33.69 27.47 2.54
CA ASN A 236 35.12 27.15 2.57
C ASN A 236 35.94 28.44 2.79
N PRO A 237 36.82 28.49 3.81
CA PRO A 237 37.62 29.67 4.09
C PRO A 237 38.74 29.92 3.06
N LEU A 238 39.04 28.95 2.20
CA LEU A 238 40.09 29.04 1.20
C LEU A 238 39.52 29.58 -0.13
N PRO A 239 40.17 30.56 -0.79
CA PRO A 239 39.79 31.01 -2.13
C PRO A 239 39.78 29.86 -3.15
N GLN A 240 38.85 29.88 -4.11
CA GLN A 240 38.72 28.82 -5.12
C GLN A 240 40.03 28.57 -5.87
N GLU A 241 40.75 29.61 -6.27
CA GLU A 241 42.00 29.48 -7.02
C GLU A 241 43.09 28.76 -6.21
N PHE A 242 43.09 28.95 -4.89
CA PHE A 242 44.03 28.25 -4.00
C PHE A 242 43.64 26.79 -3.84
N ARG A 243 42.35 26.49 -3.72
CA ARG A 243 41.83 25.11 -3.67
C ARG A 243 42.11 24.36 -4.97
N ASP A 244 41.87 25.00 -6.11
CA ASP A 244 42.21 24.45 -7.42
C ASP A 244 43.71 24.18 -7.52
N PHE A 245 44.56 25.11 -7.06
CA PHE A 245 46.00 24.89 -7.04
C PHE A 245 46.42 23.72 -6.14
N LEU A 246 45.83 23.56 -4.96
CA LEU A 246 46.13 22.45 -4.05
C LEU A 246 45.71 21.10 -4.62
N THR A 247 44.63 21.08 -5.40
CA THR A 247 43.99 19.86 -5.90
C THR A 247 44.30 19.59 -7.37
N MET A 248 45.08 20.43 -8.05
CA MET A 248 45.46 20.22 -9.44
C MET A 248 46.57 19.16 -9.53
N ASP A 249 46.39 18.20 -10.43
CA ASP A 249 47.43 17.22 -10.75
C ASP A 249 48.63 17.92 -11.37
N ILE A 250 49.81 17.69 -10.78
CA ILE A 250 51.05 18.26 -11.27
C ILE A 250 51.85 17.16 -11.95
N ASP A 251 51.98 17.23 -13.28
CA ASP A 251 52.74 16.25 -14.09
C ASP A 251 54.17 16.02 -13.58
N PHE A 252 54.79 17.06 -13.00
CA PHE A 252 56.12 17.00 -12.41
C PHE A 252 56.20 16.04 -11.20
N PHE A 253 55.10 15.87 -10.46
CA PHE A 253 54.97 14.96 -9.33
C PHE A 253 54.22 13.67 -9.70
N ALA A 254 54.49 13.15 -10.91
CA ALA A 254 53.89 11.93 -11.43
C ALA A 254 52.34 11.96 -11.45
N GLY A 255 51.74 13.15 -11.59
CA GLY A 255 50.30 13.34 -11.61
C GLY A 255 49.66 13.42 -10.22
N GLN A 256 50.44 13.52 -9.14
CA GLN A 256 49.90 13.76 -7.80
C GLN A 256 49.60 15.26 -7.61
N SER A 257 48.51 15.55 -6.91
CA SER A 257 48.19 16.90 -6.45
C SER A 257 49.00 17.27 -5.21
N ILE A 258 49.08 18.57 -4.87
CA ILE A 258 49.73 19.01 -3.63
C ILE A 258 49.00 18.43 -2.42
N ALA A 259 47.67 18.32 -2.49
CA ALA A 259 46.85 17.67 -1.47
C ALA A 259 47.27 16.21 -1.27
N ASP A 260 47.48 15.43 -2.34
CA ASP A 260 47.95 14.05 -2.24
C ASP A 260 49.33 13.96 -1.58
N MET A 261 50.24 14.87 -1.95
CA MET A 261 51.61 14.89 -1.43
C MET A 261 51.69 15.15 0.08
N ILE A 262 50.70 15.86 0.64
CA ILE A 262 50.62 16.16 2.08
C ILE A 262 49.63 15.25 2.82
N GLY A 263 49.15 14.17 2.18
CA GLY A 263 48.23 13.20 2.79
C GLY A 263 46.77 13.68 2.89
N LEU A 264 46.41 14.73 2.17
CA LEU A 264 45.04 15.26 2.09
C LEU A 264 44.27 14.81 0.85
N GLY A 265 44.81 13.90 0.04
CA GLY A 265 44.13 13.37 -1.15
C GLY A 265 42.71 12.89 -0.85
N ASP A 266 42.56 12.08 0.19
CA ASP A 266 41.23 11.56 0.55
C ASP A 266 40.29 12.62 1.16
N ALA A 267 40.83 13.80 1.50
CA ALA A 267 40.07 14.96 1.96
C ALA A 267 39.80 15.97 0.84
N GLU A 268 40.07 15.62 -0.43
CA GLU A 268 39.87 16.52 -1.57
C GLU A 268 38.41 16.98 -1.68
N ILE A 269 37.45 16.15 -1.29
CA ILE A 269 36.02 16.52 -1.27
C ILE A 269 35.72 17.69 -0.31
N LEU A 270 36.46 17.82 0.79
CA LEU A 270 36.35 18.94 1.72
C LEU A 270 37.14 20.16 1.23
N LEU A 271 38.26 19.90 0.54
CA LEU A 271 39.13 20.94 0.00
C LEU A 271 38.53 21.60 -1.24
N ASN A 272 38.00 20.85 -2.20
CA ASN A 272 37.43 21.32 -3.47
C ASN A 272 36.13 20.57 -3.82
N PRO A 273 35.05 20.77 -3.04
CA PRO A 273 33.79 20.02 -3.17
C PRO A 273 33.14 20.14 -4.55
N LEU A 274 33.34 21.25 -5.27
CA LEU A 274 32.73 21.46 -6.59
C LEU A 274 33.23 20.49 -7.65
N LYS A 275 34.43 19.90 -7.50
CA LYS A 275 34.94 18.86 -8.42
C LYS A 275 34.07 17.61 -8.42
N PHE A 276 33.41 17.32 -7.30
CA PHE A 276 32.62 16.10 -7.07
C PHE A 276 31.13 16.28 -7.40
N LYS A 277 30.71 17.50 -7.73
CA LYS A 277 29.32 17.80 -8.11
C LYS A 277 28.94 17.05 -9.39
N GLY A 278 27.83 16.32 -9.35
CA GLY A 278 27.34 15.52 -10.48
C GLY A 278 28.07 14.21 -10.75
N GLN A 279 29.08 13.82 -9.96
CA GLN A 279 29.74 12.51 -10.04
C GLN A 279 28.85 11.37 -9.49
N GLN A 280 29.22 10.09 -9.67
CA GLN A 280 28.44 9.00 -9.07
C GLN A 280 28.84 8.80 -7.60
N ASP A 281 28.01 8.17 -6.77
CA ASP A 281 28.31 8.00 -5.33
C ASP A 281 29.60 7.22 -5.07
N VAL A 282 29.98 6.31 -5.97
CA VAL A 282 31.24 5.56 -5.89
C VAL A 282 32.49 6.44 -6.06
N ASP A 283 32.36 7.61 -6.68
CA ASP A 283 33.47 8.56 -6.87
C ASP A 283 33.64 9.47 -5.63
N VAL A 284 32.61 9.52 -4.79
CA VAL A 284 32.53 10.38 -3.59
C VAL A 284 32.86 9.59 -2.32
N ASN A 285 32.41 8.33 -2.24
CA ASN A 285 32.68 7.45 -1.11
C ASN A 285 34.01 6.73 -1.29
N GLN A 286 35.02 7.12 -0.51
CA GLN A 286 36.35 6.53 -0.57
C GLN A 286 36.52 5.49 0.56
N GLN A 287 36.11 4.26 0.31
CA GLN A 287 36.28 3.14 1.25
C GLN A 287 37.50 2.29 0.86
N ASP A 288 38.66 2.57 1.45
CA ASP A 288 39.86 1.73 1.33
C ASP A 288 40.32 1.23 2.71
N GLY A 289 39.47 0.44 3.37
CA GLY A 289 39.83 -0.41 4.52
C GLY A 289 40.39 0.27 5.78
N GLY A 290 40.40 1.60 5.85
CA GLY A 290 40.95 2.42 6.92
C GLY A 290 40.31 3.82 6.95
N GLU A 291 41.09 4.86 6.63
CA GLU A 291 40.61 6.24 6.50
C GLU A 291 39.56 6.36 5.40
N HIS A 292 38.48 7.09 5.65
CA HIS A 292 37.40 7.29 4.69
C HIS A 292 36.68 8.61 4.90
N ILE A 293 36.09 9.10 3.82
CA ILE A 293 35.02 10.09 3.86
C ILE A 293 33.82 9.47 3.18
N GLU A 294 32.72 9.33 3.93
CA GLU A 294 31.51 8.66 3.46
C GLU A 294 30.30 9.56 3.67
N LEU A 295 29.52 9.77 2.61
CA LEU A 295 28.23 10.42 2.69
C LEU A 295 27.15 9.32 2.72
N LEU A 296 26.57 9.09 3.90
CA LEU A 296 25.51 8.12 4.13
C LEU A 296 24.16 8.82 3.94
N TYR A 297 23.28 8.24 3.11
CA TYR A 297 21.89 8.70 2.99
C TYR A 297 20.98 7.72 3.73
N THR A 298 20.39 8.19 4.81
CA THR A 298 19.49 7.40 5.65
C THR A 298 18.02 7.63 5.28
N PHE A 299 17.72 8.64 4.46
CA PHE A 299 16.34 8.97 4.06
C PHE A 299 15.62 7.86 3.28
N THR A 300 16.33 6.97 2.60
CA THR A 300 15.72 5.86 1.83
C THR A 300 15.14 4.77 2.72
N GLU A 301 15.46 4.77 4.01
CA GLU A 301 14.92 3.81 4.94
C GLU A 301 13.47 4.15 5.33
N PRO A 302 12.52 3.20 5.25
CA PRO A 302 11.11 3.45 5.55
C PRO A 302 10.85 4.10 6.92
N GLN A 303 11.63 3.73 7.93
CA GLN A 303 11.55 4.32 9.29
C GLN A 303 11.83 5.82 9.31
N ASN A 304 12.72 6.32 8.44
CA ASN A 304 13.12 7.72 8.40
C ASN A 304 12.08 8.56 7.64
N ILE A 305 11.43 7.99 6.63
CA ILE A 305 10.25 8.59 6.00
C ILE A 305 9.11 8.73 7.02
N ILE A 306 8.83 7.67 7.79
CA ILE A 306 7.81 7.71 8.86
C ILE A 306 8.17 8.77 9.91
N ALA A 307 9.42 8.78 10.38
CA ALA A 307 9.87 9.74 11.39
C ALA A 307 9.71 11.19 10.89
N MET A 308 10.07 11.47 9.63
CA MET A 308 9.88 12.78 8.99
C MET A 308 8.40 13.17 8.95
N LEU A 309 7.52 12.27 8.49
CA LEU A 309 6.09 12.53 8.39
C LEU A 309 5.44 12.72 9.78
N THR A 310 6.02 12.13 10.83
CA THR A 310 5.58 12.33 12.24
C THR A 310 6.16 13.57 12.90
N GLY A 311 6.93 14.40 12.18
CA GLY A 311 7.61 15.57 12.73
C GLY A 311 8.71 15.23 13.74
N LYS A 312 9.22 14.00 13.75
CA LYS A 312 10.39 13.61 14.54
C LYS A 312 11.67 14.04 13.82
N THR A 313 12.73 14.26 14.60
CA THR A 313 14.07 14.49 14.04
C THR A 313 14.51 13.27 13.24
N VAL A 314 15.01 13.52 12.03
CA VAL A 314 15.52 12.49 11.13
C VAL A 314 16.87 12.96 10.60
N ASP A 315 17.85 12.06 10.65
CA ASP A 315 19.08 12.25 9.91
C ASP A 315 18.77 11.89 8.46
N PHE A 316 18.81 12.87 7.56
CA PHE A 316 18.57 12.64 6.13
C PHE A 316 19.83 12.18 5.42
N PHE A 317 20.96 12.73 5.85
CA PHE A 317 22.29 12.35 5.43
C PHE A 317 23.25 12.54 6.60
N ARG A 318 24.33 11.76 6.59
CA ARG A 318 25.44 11.85 7.53
C ARG A 318 26.73 11.87 6.75
N LEU A 319 27.63 12.80 7.08
CA LEU A 319 29.00 12.78 6.61
C LEU A 319 29.85 12.13 7.69
N ASP A 320 30.42 10.97 7.39
CA ASP A 320 31.42 10.32 8.24
C ASP A 320 32.81 10.62 7.71
N ILE A 321 33.73 11.00 8.60
CA ILE A 321 35.13 11.31 8.28
C ILE A 321 36.00 10.58 9.29
N ASP A 322 36.68 9.53 8.85
CA ASP A 322 37.73 8.86 9.60
C ASP A 322 39.07 9.15 8.91
N LYS A 323 39.96 9.92 9.56
CA LYS A 323 41.24 10.32 8.97
C LYS A 323 42.31 10.45 10.05
N THR A 324 43.46 9.83 9.83
CA THR A 324 44.65 9.93 10.69
C THR A 324 45.71 10.79 10.02
N PHE A 325 45.82 12.06 10.44
CA PHE A 325 46.87 12.93 9.92
C PHE A 325 48.23 12.51 10.47
N ALA A 326 49.15 12.13 9.58
CA ALA A 326 50.54 11.89 9.95
C ALA A 326 51.21 13.20 10.44
N ASP A 327 51.78 13.17 11.65
CA ASP A 327 52.72 14.17 12.16
C ASP A 327 52.19 15.60 12.45
N ALA A 328 50.92 15.72 12.82
CA ALA A 328 50.40 16.98 13.34
C ALA A 328 50.56 17.07 14.87
N GLN A 329 51.58 17.78 15.37
CA GLN A 329 51.52 18.40 16.72
C GLN A 329 50.50 19.54 16.73
N ILE A 330 49.27 19.25 16.35
CA ILE A 330 48.17 20.20 16.29
C ILE A 330 47.15 19.72 17.32
N GLU A 331 47.07 20.45 18.44
CA GLU A 331 45.99 20.27 19.40
C GLU A 331 44.69 20.72 18.73
N PHE A 332 43.86 19.76 18.31
CA PHE A 332 42.47 20.03 18.01
C PHE A 332 41.70 20.05 19.33
N PRO A 333 41.12 21.18 19.75
CA PRO A 333 40.25 21.17 20.90
C PRO A 333 39.09 20.21 20.61
N VAL A 334 38.94 19.16 21.41
CA VAL A 334 37.77 18.29 21.38
C VAL A 334 36.58 19.15 21.77
N VAL A 335 35.80 19.55 20.77
CA VAL A 335 34.55 20.27 20.99
C VAL A 335 33.49 19.19 21.22
N PRO A 336 32.73 19.22 22.34
CA PRO A 336 31.54 18.39 22.47
C PRO A 336 30.63 18.62 21.25
N GLU A 337 29.69 17.71 20.96
CA GLU A 337 28.73 17.88 19.86
C GLU A 337 28.17 19.32 19.87
N THR A 338 28.66 20.14 18.95
CA THR A 338 28.43 21.58 18.96
C THR A 338 27.58 21.90 17.74
N PRO A 339 26.39 22.50 17.91
CA PRO A 339 25.64 23.03 16.79
C PRO A 339 26.48 24.12 16.10
N VAL A 340 27.03 23.81 14.93
CA VAL A 340 27.82 24.76 14.13
C VAL A 340 26.93 25.60 13.22
N ALA A 341 25.76 25.07 12.86
CA ALA A 341 24.69 25.82 12.24
C ALA A 341 23.35 25.27 12.70
N SER A 342 22.39 26.15 12.96
CA SER A 342 21.00 25.76 13.22
C SER A 342 20.11 26.65 12.36
N PHE A 343 19.34 26.04 11.48
CA PHE A 343 18.31 26.75 10.72
C PHE A 343 16.97 26.58 11.45
N PHE A 344 16.57 27.68 12.12
CA PHE A 344 15.29 27.80 12.85
C PHE A 344 15.05 26.76 13.96
N GLY A 345 16.10 26.09 14.46
CA GLY A 345 15.98 25.06 15.51
C GLY A 345 15.43 23.71 15.03
N ILE A 346 15.13 23.58 13.74
CA ILE A 346 14.54 22.38 13.11
C ILE A 346 15.64 21.55 12.44
N VAL A 347 16.57 22.21 11.75
CA VAL A 347 17.76 21.57 11.17
C VAL A 347 18.97 22.01 11.97
N ASN A 348 19.62 21.06 12.64
CA ASN A 348 20.86 21.29 13.36
C ASN A 348 21.99 20.59 12.62
N VAL A 349 22.99 21.34 12.20
CA VAL A 349 24.29 20.80 11.80
C VAL A 349 25.10 20.76 13.07
N THR A 350 25.28 19.57 13.63
CA THR A 350 26.19 19.35 14.73
C THR A 350 27.53 18.86 14.20
N LEU A 351 28.61 19.41 14.74
CA LEU A 351 29.95 18.91 14.51
C LEU A 351 30.38 18.18 15.78
N GLU A 352 30.73 16.92 15.66
CA GLU A 352 31.41 16.15 16.69
C GLU A 352 32.81 15.79 16.18
N VAL A 353 33.84 16.14 16.94
CA VAL A 353 35.22 15.78 16.63
C VAL A 353 35.67 14.75 17.66
N ASN A 354 35.62 13.47 17.28
CA ASN A 354 36.13 12.38 18.10
C ASN A 354 37.60 12.11 17.78
N VAL A 355 38.49 12.50 18.70
CA VAL A 355 39.94 12.25 18.56
C VAL A 355 40.31 10.98 19.33
N GLN A 356 40.70 9.93 18.62
CA GLN A 356 41.24 8.71 19.22
C GLN A 356 42.79 8.77 19.20
N VAL A 357 43.40 9.05 20.35
CA VAL A 357 44.87 9.16 20.45
C VAL A 357 45.48 7.77 20.63
N GLY A 358 46.16 7.27 19.60
CA GLY A 358 46.96 6.05 19.67
C GLY A 358 48.36 6.32 20.23
N PHE A 359 48.69 5.77 21.40
CA PHE A 359 50.07 5.80 21.91
C PHE A 359 50.85 4.57 21.40
N ALA A 360 51.83 4.78 20.53
CA ALA A 360 52.83 3.78 20.21
C ALA A 360 54.12 4.06 20.99
N PHE A 361 54.42 3.22 21.99
CA PHE A 361 55.74 3.23 22.62
C PHE A 361 56.68 2.34 21.80
N ALA A 362 57.61 2.96 21.08
CA ALA A 362 58.76 2.25 20.56
C ALA A 362 59.76 2.01 21.72
N LEU A 363 60.14 0.74 21.92
CA LEU A 363 61.21 0.33 22.83
C LEU A 363 62.59 0.47 22.17
#